data_AF-A0A969L8Q9-F1
#
_entry.id   AF-A0A969L8Q9-F1
#
_cell.length_a   1.000
_cell.length_b   1.000
_cell.length_c   1.000
_cell.angle_alpha   90.00
_cell.angle_beta   90.00
_cell.angle_gamma   90.00
#
_symmetry.space_group_name_H-M   'P 1'
#
loop_
_entity.id
_entity.type
_entity.pdbx_description
1 polymer ?
#
loop_
_entity_poly.entity_id
_entity_poly.type
_entity_poly.pdbx_seq_one_letter_code
_entity_poly.pdbx_strand_id
1 'polypeptide(L)'
;MIMEEVKPSILVSLFKRKGGEGEYTKIVSENNLPENLALSDFDSDEIGLIICYKSNSDWFLLSNKRIRSSHEGNTIDLNIQDLKEVTLAMQEEFKDGIQNKNDFTRLRITDKNGSSNLLYLEKGLAYEGLYQVLHFLASKN
;
A
#
# COMPACT_ATOMS: atom_id res chain seq x y z
N MET A 1 7.85 14.20 20.52
CA MET A 1 7.58 12.76 20.69
C MET A 1 8.48 12.05 19.68
N ILE A 2 9.50 11.32 20.13
CA ILE A 2 10.43 10.64 19.21
C ILE A 2 9.71 9.39 18.73
N MET A 3 9.46 9.33 17.42
CA MET A 3 8.72 8.25 16.78
C MET A 3 9.61 7.00 16.74
N GLU A 4 9.13 5.86 17.24
CA GLU A 4 9.86 4.60 17.06
C GLU A 4 9.75 4.19 15.60
N GLU A 5 10.90 4.11 14.93
CA GLU A 5 11.01 3.65 13.56
C GLU A 5 10.44 2.21 13.46
N VAL A 6 9.40 2.04 12.66
CA VAL A 6 8.77 0.74 12.47
C VAL A 6 9.69 -0.14 11.63
N LYS A 7 10.17 -1.23 12.23
CA LYS A 7 11.06 -2.17 11.53
C LYS A 7 10.35 -2.79 10.31
N PRO A 8 11.00 -2.84 9.13
CA PRO A 8 10.44 -3.46 7.92
C PRO A 8 9.94 -4.89 8.12
N SER A 9 10.67 -5.68 8.92
CA SER A 9 10.32 -7.07 9.24
C SER A 9 8.98 -7.20 9.99
N ILE A 10 8.58 -6.19 10.76
CA ILE A 10 7.28 -6.16 11.45
C ILE A 10 6.16 -5.99 10.43
N LEU A 11 6.32 -5.09 9.45
CA LEU A 11 5.33 -4.83 8.40
C LEU A 11 5.10 -6.07 7.53
N VAL A 12 6.19 -6.69 7.06
CA VAL A 12 6.12 -7.94 6.28
C VAL A 12 5.50 -9.07 7.09
N SER A 13 5.86 -9.20 8.38
CA SER A 13 5.27 -10.23 9.25
C SER A 13 3.79 -9.97 9.51
N LEU A 14 3.38 -8.71 9.64
CA LEU A 14 1.97 -8.35 9.80
C LEU A 14 1.17 -8.70 8.56
N PHE A 15 1.68 -8.37 7.36
CA PHE A 15 1.08 -8.75 6.08
C PHE A 15 0.84 -10.26 5.99
N LYS A 16 1.89 -11.06 6.24
CA LYS A 16 1.82 -12.53 6.21
C LYS A 16 0.80 -13.13 7.18
N ARG A 17 0.58 -12.49 8.34
CA ARG A 17 -0.33 -13.01 9.38
C ARG A 17 -1.78 -12.58 9.17
N LYS A 18 -2.01 -11.43 8.57
CA LYS A 18 -3.34 -10.81 8.44
C LYS A 18 -3.98 -10.97 7.07
N GLY A 19 -3.21 -11.49 6.12
CA GLY A 19 -3.62 -11.71 4.74
C GLY A 19 -2.54 -12.53 4.07
N GLY A 20 -1.98 -12.01 2.99
CA GLY A 20 -0.82 -12.61 2.34
C GLY A 20 -0.71 -12.20 0.89
N GLU A 21 0.21 -12.84 0.18
CA GLU A 21 0.37 -12.63 -1.26
C GLU A 21 -0.86 -13.09 -2.05
N GLY A 22 -1.06 -12.47 -3.21
CA GLY A 22 -2.08 -12.80 -4.20
C GLY A 22 -1.46 -13.06 -5.57
N GLU A 23 -2.24 -12.94 -6.63
CA GLU A 23 -1.80 -13.02 -8.02
C GLU A 23 -0.85 -11.85 -8.35
N TYR A 24 -1.27 -10.63 -8.04
CA TYR A 24 -0.55 -9.39 -8.36
C TYR A 24 0.22 -8.84 -7.16
N THR A 25 -0.21 -9.19 -5.95
CA THR A 25 0.36 -8.69 -4.70
C THR A 25 1.41 -9.64 -4.17
N LYS A 26 2.65 -9.19 -4.09
CA LYS A 26 3.80 -9.97 -3.63
C LYS A 26 4.60 -9.22 -2.57
N ILE A 27 5.29 -9.97 -1.72
CA ILE A 27 6.37 -9.42 -0.92
C ILE A 27 7.54 -9.17 -1.87
N VAL A 28 8.12 -7.98 -1.81
CA VAL A 28 9.21 -7.60 -2.71
C VAL A 28 10.41 -8.52 -2.51
N SER A 29 10.96 -8.97 -3.63
CA SER A 29 12.19 -9.73 -3.75
C SER A 29 12.93 -9.31 -5.02
N GLU A 30 14.18 -9.72 -5.17
CA GLU A 30 15.01 -9.39 -6.34
C GLU A 30 14.37 -9.83 -7.68
N ASN A 31 13.45 -10.79 -7.66
CA ASN A 31 12.90 -11.41 -8.87
C ASN A 31 11.51 -10.90 -9.28
N ASN A 32 10.86 -10.04 -8.49
CA ASN A 32 9.49 -9.63 -8.73
C ASN A 32 9.26 -8.12 -8.76
N LEU A 33 10.34 -7.33 -8.66
CA LEU A 33 10.26 -5.89 -8.85
C LEU A 33 10.39 -5.59 -10.36
N PRO A 34 9.40 -4.94 -10.98
CA PRO A 34 9.50 -4.50 -12.37
C PRO A 34 10.69 -3.55 -12.56
N GLU A 35 11.37 -3.64 -13.70
CA GLU A 35 12.54 -2.80 -14.01
C GLU A 35 12.22 -1.30 -13.99
N ASN A 36 10.99 -0.90 -14.35
CA ASN A 36 10.55 0.49 -14.31
C ASN A 36 10.23 0.99 -12.89
N LEU A 37 10.12 0.08 -11.93
CA LEU A 37 10.02 0.37 -10.49
C LEU A 37 11.33 0.07 -9.77
N ALA A 38 12.39 -0.25 -10.53
CA ALA A 38 13.71 -0.56 -10.00
C ALA A 38 14.18 0.56 -9.08
N LEU A 39 14.91 0.13 -8.06
CA LEU A 39 15.30 0.87 -6.87
C LEU A 39 16.17 2.12 -7.15
N SER A 40 16.35 2.54 -8.41
CA SER A 40 17.07 3.77 -8.78
C SER A 40 16.35 5.05 -8.35
N ASP A 41 15.03 5.00 -8.15
CA ASP A 41 14.23 6.11 -7.62
C ASP A 41 14.07 6.06 -6.09
N PHE A 42 14.66 5.07 -5.44
CA PHE A 42 14.66 4.93 -4.00
C PHE A 42 15.91 5.59 -3.42
N ASP A 43 15.78 6.21 -2.24
CA ASP A 43 16.95 6.62 -1.47
C ASP A 43 17.84 5.38 -1.20
N SER A 44 19.15 5.57 -1.01
CA SER A 44 20.10 4.44 -0.86
C SER A 44 19.80 3.45 0.26
N ASP A 45 18.94 3.83 1.21
CA ASP A 45 18.47 3.08 2.37
C ASP A 45 16.97 2.73 2.32
N GLU A 46 16.31 3.00 1.19
CA GLU A 46 14.91 2.67 0.97
C GLU A 46 14.76 1.30 0.29
N ILE A 47 13.95 0.45 0.90
CA ILE A 47 13.71 -0.93 0.48
C ILE A 47 12.23 -1.16 0.23
N GLY A 48 11.89 -1.70 -0.94
CA GLY A 48 10.54 -2.17 -1.24
C GLY A 48 10.17 -3.35 -0.33
N LEU A 49 8.93 -3.36 0.16
CA LEU A 49 8.42 -4.37 1.09
C LEU A 49 7.29 -5.19 0.49
N ILE A 50 6.27 -4.52 -0.06
CA ILE A 50 5.09 -5.14 -0.63
C ILE A 50 4.74 -4.41 -1.92
N ILE A 51 4.52 -5.15 -3.00
CA ILE A 51 4.14 -4.63 -4.30
C ILE A 51 2.82 -5.26 -4.73
N CYS A 52 1.92 -4.48 -5.31
CA CYS A 52 0.80 -4.98 -6.10
C CYS A 52 0.98 -4.43 -7.52
N TYR A 53 1.35 -5.28 -8.47
CA TYR A 53 1.68 -4.85 -9.84
C TYR A 53 0.78 -5.54 -10.84
N LYS A 54 -0.13 -4.77 -11.46
CA LYS A 54 -1.02 -5.24 -12.53
C LYS A 54 -0.49 -4.80 -13.90
N SER A 55 0.04 -3.58 -13.99
CA SER A 55 0.67 -3.02 -15.20
C SER A 55 1.53 -1.79 -14.86
N ASN A 56 2.21 -1.22 -15.87
CA ASN A 56 2.98 0.03 -15.71
C ASN A 56 2.13 1.24 -15.29
N SER A 57 0.82 1.22 -15.55
CA SER A 57 -0.12 2.29 -15.20
C SER A 57 -1.05 1.94 -14.05
N ASP A 58 -0.91 0.74 -13.47
CA ASP A 58 -1.73 0.26 -12.34
C ASP A 58 -0.87 -0.57 -11.40
N TRP A 59 -0.31 0.09 -10.39
CA TRP A 59 0.56 -0.53 -9.40
C TRP A 59 0.54 0.21 -8.06
N PHE A 60 0.92 -0.52 -7.02
CA PHE A 60 1.14 -0.04 -5.67
C PHE A 60 2.45 -0.61 -5.13
N LEU A 61 3.19 0.20 -4.38
CA LEU A 61 4.46 -0.17 -3.76
C LEU A 61 4.55 0.46 -2.37
N LEU A 62 4.66 -0.39 -1.35
CA LEU A 62 5.02 0.01 0.00
C LEU A 62 6.51 -0.27 0.21
N SER A 63 7.26 0.77 0.59
CA SER A 63 8.63 0.64 1.09
C SER A 63 8.70 0.84 2.61
N ASN A 64 9.90 0.79 3.17
CA ASN A 64 10.15 1.20 4.56
C ASN A 64 10.02 2.71 4.80
N LYS A 65 9.85 3.53 3.74
CA LYS A 65 9.77 4.99 3.86
C LYS A 65 8.52 5.61 3.26
N ARG A 66 8.01 5.05 2.15
CA ARG A 66 6.96 5.69 1.36
C ARG A 66 5.92 4.68 0.86
N ILE A 67 4.74 5.21 0.59
CA ILE A 67 3.68 4.59 -0.18
C ILE A 67 3.69 5.25 -1.55
N ARG A 68 3.95 4.46 -2.59
CA ARG A 68 3.89 4.91 -3.97
C ARG A 68 2.84 4.11 -4.72
N SER A 69 2.08 4.77 -5.59
CA SER A 69 1.16 4.05 -6.47
C SER A 69 0.88 4.85 -7.74
N SER A 70 0.48 4.14 -8.79
CA SER A 70 -0.03 4.71 -10.01
C SER A 70 -1.33 4.03 -10.40
N HIS A 71 -2.31 4.82 -10.81
CA HIS A 71 -3.56 4.31 -11.38
C HIS A 71 -4.10 5.30 -12.42
N GLU A 72 -4.25 4.85 -13.66
CA GLU A 72 -4.80 5.64 -14.78
C GLU A 72 -4.14 7.02 -14.95
N GLY A 73 -2.82 7.09 -14.78
CA GLY A 73 -2.04 8.33 -14.89
C GLY A 73 -2.01 9.20 -13.64
N ASN A 74 -2.78 8.87 -12.60
CA ASN A 74 -2.65 9.50 -11.29
C ASN A 74 -1.54 8.79 -10.51
N THR A 75 -0.63 9.57 -9.91
CA THR A 75 0.45 9.05 -9.08
C THR A 75 0.34 9.57 -7.67
N ILE A 76 0.60 8.70 -6.70
CA ILE A 76 0.69 9.03 -5.28
C ILE A 76 2.13 8.72 -4.86
N ASP A 77 2.75 9.67 -4.16
CA ASP A 77 4.00 9.49 -3.43
C ASP A 77 3.84 10.12 -2.05
N LEU A 78 3.78 9.28 -1.01
CA LEU A 78 3.49 9.70 0.36
C LEU A 78 4.51 9.08 1.32
N ASN A 79 5.22 9.89 2.11
CA ASN A 79 6.02 9.36 3.21
C ASN A 79 5.13 8.67 4.24
N ILE A 80 5.53 7.49 4.71
CA ILE A 80 4.75 6.74 5.70
C ILE A 80 4.56 7.55 6.99
N GLN A 81 5.45 8.49 7.32
CA GLN A 81 5.36 9.35 8.50
C GLN A 81 4.26 10.40 8.40
N ASP A 82 3.88 10.74 7.17
CA ASP A 82 2.85 11.71 6.84
C ASP A 82 1.46 11.06 6.71
N LEU A 83 1.39 9.72 6.72
CA LEU A 83 0.13 8.99 6.72
C LEU A 83 -0.61 9.23 8.03
N LYS A 84 -1.80 9.82 7.95
CA LYS A 84 -2.65 10.10 9.11
C LYS A 84 -3.72 9.03 9.31
N GLU A 85 -4.36 8.60 8.23
CA GLU A 85 -5.52 7.71 8.30
C GLU A 85 -5.61 6.79 7.08
N VAL A 86 -6.15 5.58 7.28
CA VAL A 86 -6.47 4.62 6.24
C VAL A 86 -7.88 4.09 6.48
N THR A 87 -8.75 4.20 5.48
CA THR A 87 -10.14 3.74 5.55
C THR A 87 -10.52 2.94 4.31
N LEU A 88 -11.58 2.13 4.43
CA LEU A 88 -12.18 1.46 3.27
C LEU A 88 -12.83 2.52 2.37
N ALA A 89 -12.63 2.44 1.06
CA ALA A 89 -13.24 3.35 0.09
C ALA A 89 -14.71 2.99 -0.21
N MET A 90 -15.55 2.84 0.83
CA MET A 90 -16.92 2.30 0.71
C MET A 90 -17.78 3.04 -0.33
N GLN A 91 -17.63 4.36 -0.43
CA GLN A 91 -18.41 5.15 -1.39
C GLN A 91 -18.04 4.81 -2.83
N GLU A 92 -16.76 4.65 -3.11
CA GLU A 92 -16.24 4.26 -4.42
C GLU A 92 -16.66 2.83 -4.77
N GLU A 93 -16.52 1.89 -3.81
CA GLU A 93 -16.89 0.49 -4.00
C GLU A 93 -18.37 0.31 -4.32
N PHE A 94 -19.24 0.99 -3.58
CA PHE A 94 -20.68 0.90 -3.81
C PHE A 94 -21.13 1.61 -5.09
N LYS A 95 -20.45 2.67 -5.52
CA LYS A 95 -20.72 3.31 -6.82
C LYS A 95 -20.48 2.34 -7.98
N ASP A 96 -19.50 1.45 -7.86
CA ASP A 96 -19.20 0.43 -8.87
C ASP A 96 -20.00 -0.87 -8.67
N GLY A 97 -20.97 -0.88 -7.75
CA GLY A 97 -21.86 -2.01 -7.51
C GLY A 97 -21.26 -3.12 -6.64
N ILE A 98 -20.09 -2.91 -6.03
CA ILE A 98 -19.43 -3.91 -5.19
C ILE A 98 -20.04 -3.89 -3.79
N GLN A 99 -21.01 -4.76 -3.53
CA GLN A 99 -21.70 -4.81 -2.24
C GLN A 99 -20.99 -5.67 -1.18
N ASN A 100 -20.19 -6.64 -1.63
CA ASN A 100 -19.47 -7.53 -0.74
C ASN A 100 -18.10 -6.95 -0.38
N LYS A 101 -17.83 -6.76 0.90
CA LYS A 101 -16.56 -6.20 1.40
C LYS A 101 -15.35 -7.06 1.04
N ASN A 102 -15.55 -8.37 0.85
CA ASN A 102 -14.46 -9.28 0.45
C ASN A 102 -14.01 -9.06 -1.00
N ASP A 103 -14.82 -8.36 -1.80
CA ASP A 103 -14.52 -7.99 -3.18
C ASP A 103 -13.96 -6.57 -3.30
N PHE A 104 -13.71 -5.87 -2.18
CA PHE A 104 -13.13 -4.53 -2.20
C PHE A 104 -11.69 -4.58 -2.72
N THR A 105 -11.32 -3.50 -3.41
CA THR A 105 -10.00 -3.31 -4.03
C THR A 105 -9.41 -1.94 -3.72
N ARG A 106 -10.16 -1.02 -3.09
CA ARG A 106 -9.76 0.36 -2.88
C ARG A 106 -9.69 0.73 -1.41
N LEU A 107 -8.55 1.32 -1.06
CA LEU A 107 -8.35 1.97 0.22
C LEU A 107 -8.21 3.46 0.03
N ARG A 108 -8.78 4.22 0.96
CA ARG A 108 -8.57 5.66 1.05
C ARG A 108 -7.48 5.92 2.08
N ILE A 109 -6.47 6.69 1.68
CA ILE A 109 -5.44 7.21 2.57
C ILE A 109 -5.61 8.72 2.71
N THR A 110 -5.35 9.23 3.91
CA THR A 110 -5.36 10.66 4.19
C THR A 110 -4.04 11.04 4.84
N ASP A 111 -3.40 12.09 4.35
CA ASP A 111 -2.16 12.62 4.90
C ASP A 111 -2.42 13.57 6.09
N LYS A 112 -1.35 13.99 6.79
CA LYS A 112 -1.41 14.94 7.91
C LYS A 112 -1.88 16.34 7.50
N ASN A 113 -1.78 16.70 6.22
CA ASN A 113 -2.25 17.97 5.65
C ASN A 113 -3.74 17.94 5.26
N GLY A 114 -4.39 16.76 5.31
CA GLY A 114 -5.79 16.55 4.95
C GLY A 114 -6.02 16.16 3.50
N SER A 115 -4.97 15.95 2.70
CA SER A 115 -5.11 15.44 1.33
C SER A 115 -5.54 13.98 1.38
N SER A 116 -6.57 13.62 0.60
CA SER A 116 -7.08 12.25 0.53
C SER A 116 -6.89 11.67 -0.87
N ASN A 117 -6.36 10.45 -0.93
CA ASN A 117 -6.10 9.74 -2.17
C ASN A 117 -6.63 8.30 -2.10
N LEU A 118 -6.86 7.69 -3.27
CA LEU A 118 -7.30 6.31 -3.40
C LEU A 118 -6.14 5.42 -3.84
N LEU A 119 -5.94 4.32 -3.13
CA LEU A 119 -5.05 3.23 -3.52
C LEU A 119 -5.88 2.14 -4.18
N TYR A 120 -5.33 1.56 -5.25
CA TYR A 120 -5.96 0.49 -6.03
C TYR A 120 -5.14 -0.79 -5.85
N LEU A 121 -5.78 -1.82 -5.29
CA LEU A 121 -5.13 -3.03 -4.82
C LEU A 121 -5.76 -4.28 -5.45
N GLU A 122 -5.20 -5.44 -5.13
CA GLU A 122 -5.80 -6.74 -5.41
C GLU A 122 -6.78 -7.11 -4.29
N LYS A 123 -7.96 -7.64 -4.63
CA LYS A 123 -8.98 -8.08 -3.68
C LYS A 123 -8.56 -9.29 -2.83
N GLY A 124 -9.38 -9.63 -1.84
CA GLY A 124 -9.20 -10.83 -1.01
C GLY A 124 -8.12 -10.67 0.06
N LEU A 125 -7.37 -11.74 0.34
CA LEU A 125 -6.39 -11.75 1.44
C LEU A 125 -5.27 -10.72 1.27
N ALA A 126 -4.88 -10.41 0.02
CA ALA A 126 -3.90 -9.37 -0.27
C ALA A 126 -4.40 -7.99 0.19
N TYR A 127 -5.63 -7.64 -0.16
CA TYR A 127 -6.31 -6.43 0.30
C TYR A 127 -6.36 -6.34 1.82
N GLU A 128 -6.82 -7.40 2.49
CA GLU A 128 -6.94 -7.44 3.95
C GLU A 128 -5.58 -7.25 4.63
N GLY A 129 -4.54 -7.93 4.14
CA GLY A 129 -3.18 -7.79 4.63
C GLY A 129 -2.66 -6.36 4.50
N LEU A 130 -2.82 -5.75 3.32
CA LEU A 130 -2.39 -4.37 3.07
C LEU A 130 -3.17 -3.37 3.92
N TYR A 131 -4.48 -3.52 4.06
CA TYR A 131 -5.30 -2.68 4.93
C TYR A 131 -4.77 -2.71 6.37
N GLN A 132 -4.49 -3.89 6.92
CA GLN A 132 -3.98 -4.02 8.29
C GLN A 132 -2.58 -3.42 8.44
N VAL A 133 -1.71 -3.57 7.44
CA VAL A 133 -0.37 -2.96 7.44
C VAL A 133 -0.45 -1.44 7.43
N LEU A 134 -1.22 -0.87 6.52
CA LEU A 134 -1.38 0.58 6.39
C LEU A 134 -2.07 1.18 7.63
N HIS A 135 -3.09 0.51 8.15
CA HIS A 135 -3.75 0.94 9.39
C HIS A 135 -2.79 0.89 10.59
N PHE A 136 -1.92 -0.11 10.67
CA PHE A 136 -0.87 -0.17 11.70
C PHE A 136 0.09 1.02 11.58
N LEU A 137 0.55 1.35 10.37
CA LEU A 137 1.40 2.52 10.13
C LEU A 137 0.72 3.81 10.58
N ALA A 138 -0.52 4.03 10.15
CA ALA A 138 -1.30 5.21 10.56
C ALA A 138 -1.45 5.31 12.09
N SER A 139 -1.65 4.17 12.78
CA SER A 139 -1.79 4.14 14.25
C SER A 139 -0.50 4.46 15.04
N LYS A 140 0.66 4.50 14.37
CA LYS A 140 1.95 4.81 14.96
C LYS A 140 2.40 6.26 14.76
N ASN A 141 1.63 7.02 13.98
CA ASN A 141 1.93 8.41 13.58
C ASN A 141 1.14 9.46 14.35
#